data_AF-X1G2H8-F1
#
_entry.id   AF-X1G2H8-F1
#
_cell.length_a   1.000
_cell.length_b   1.000
_cell.length_c   1.000
_cell.angle_alpha   90.00
_cell.angle_beta   90.00
_cell.angle_gamma   90.00
#
_symmetry.space_group_name_H-M   'P 1'
#
loop_
_entity.id
_entity.type
_entity.pdbx_description
1 polymer ?
#
loop_
_entity_poly.entity_id
_entity_poly.type
_entity_poly.pdbx_seq_one_letter_code
_entity_poly.pdbx_strand_id
1 'polypeptide(L)'
;MHSVIEYFIKLKLKYITLYGFSTENWKRPEEEIAGLLHLLEKILDKETIELHNKGVRLRHLGRLNELPPGLQQTINRALELTKNNTGMTLSFAFNYGGRTEILDAVRHIIAEGIPPQSIDEALFNSYLYTAGLPEVDLVIRTAGELRLSNFLMWQAAYSEYYFTKALWPDFN
;
A
#
# COMPACT_ATOMS: atom_id res chain seq x y z
N MET A 1 1.15 10.90 -10.75
CA MET A 1 0.26 10.15 -9.82
C MET A 1 -1.20 10.36 -10.19
N HIS A 2 -1.71 11.59 -10.13
CA HIS A 2 -3.10 11.89 -10.44
C HIS A 2 -3.57 11.36 -11.81
N SER A 3 -2.85 11.69 -12.89
CA SER A 3 -3.14 11.23 -14.26
C SER A 3 -3.22 9.70 -14.41
N VAL A 4 -2.30 8.98 -13.76
CA VAL A 4 -2.23 7.51 -13.79
C VAL A 4 -3.41 6.88 -13.04
N ILE A 5 -3.76 7.42 -11.86
CA ILE A 5 -4.92 6.95 -11.09
C ILE A 5 -6.21 7.18 -11.86
N GLU A 6 -6.38 8.36 -12.48
CA GLU A 6 -7.54 8.63 -13.33
C GLU A 6 -7.64 7.66 -14.51
N TYR A 7 -6.50 7.34 -15.13
CA TYR A 7 -6.45 6.36 -16.21
C TYR A 7 -6.86 4.97 -15.72
N PHE A 8 -6.37 4.52 -14.58
CA PHE A 8 -6.76 3.23 -13.97
C PHE A 8 -8.25 3.16 -13.60
N ILE A 9 -8.81 4.27 -13.11
CA ILE A 9 -10.25 4.38 -12.86
C ILE A 9 -11.03 4.25 -14.19
N LYS A 10 -10.59 4.90 -15.26
CA LYS A 10 -11.21 4.77 -16.61
C LYS A 10 -11.13 3.35 -17.15
N LEU A 11 -10.02 2.65 -16.90
CA LEU A 11 -9.86 1.23 -17.24
C LEU A 11 -10.70 0.28 -16.35
N LYS A 12 -11.39 0.81 -15.33
CA LYS A 12 -12.22 0.05 -14.39
C LYS A 12 -11.44 -1.01 -13.61
N LEU A 13 -10.16 -0.75 -13.34
CA LEU A 13 -9.37 -1.59 -12.45
C LEU A 13 -9.99 -1.57 -11.05
N LYS A 14 -10.06 -2.74 -10.42
CA LYS A 14 -10.72 -2.91 -9.13
C LYS A 14 -9.79 -2.68 -7.95
N TYR A 15 -8.52 -3.03 -8.11
CA TYR A 15 -7.53 -2.95 -7.04
C TYR A 15 -6.24 -2.37 -7.59
N ILE A 16 -5.69 -1.38 -6.91
CA ILE A 16 -4.38 -0.81 -7.18
C ILE A 16 -3.65 -0.66 -5.86
N THR A 17 -2.40 -1.10 -5.81
CA THR A 17 -1.52 -0.86 -4.66
C THR A 17 -0.33 -0.04 -5.12
N LEU A 18 -0.17 1.16 -4.55
CA LEU A 18 0.96 2.04 -4.83
C LEU A 18 2.01 1.94 -3.71
N TYR A 19 3.28 1.79 -4.10
CA TYR A 19 4.38 1.78 -3.16
C TYR A 19 4.93 3.19 -2.96
N GLY A 20 4.52 3.85 -1.87
CA GLY A 20 4.84 5.25 -1.62
C GLY A 20 6.11 5.46 -0.79
N PHE A 21 6.31 4.64 0.25
CA PHE A 21 7.46 4.76 1.16
C PHE A 21 7.73 3.43 1.84
N SER A 22 8.95 2.92 1.68
CA SER A 22 9.37 1.66 2.27
C SER A 22 9.93 1.84 3.67
N THR A 23 9.95 0.77 4.47
CA THR A 23 10.63 0.79 5.78
C THR A 23 12.13 1.10 5.66
N GLU A 24 12.75 0.81 4.52
CA GLU A 24 14.16 1.16 4.28
C GLU A 24 14.38 2.67 4.03
N ASN A 25 13.32 3.45 3.77
CA ASN A 25 13.44 4.90 3.61
C ASN A 25 13.73 5.64 4.93
N TRP A 26 13.52 5.01 6.09
CA TRP A 26 13.93 5.54 7.39
C TRP A 26 15.46 5.66 7.57
N LYS A 27 16.26 5.11 6.65
CA LYS A 27 17.73 5.27 6.67
C LYS A 27 18.20 6.60 6.07
N ARG A 28 17.29 7.43 5.56
CA ARG A 28 17.59 8.74 4.97
C ARG A 28 17.79 9.81 6.07
N PRO A 29 18.37 10.98 5.76
CA PRO A 29 18.49 12.08 6.71
C PRO A 29 17.12 12.50 7.28
N GLU A 30 17.07 12.83 8.58
CA GLU A 30 15.81 13.15 9.28
C GLU A 30 15.03 14.31 8.64
N GLU A 31 15.74 15.35 8.17
CA GLU A 31 15.11 16.48 7.48
C GLU A 31 14.43 16.08 6.16
N GLU A 32 15.03 15.15 5.41
CA GLU A 32 14.44 14.63 4.17
C GLU A 32 13.17 13.83 4.48
N ILE A 33 13.23 12.98 5.50
CA ILE A 33 12.09 12.18 5.96
C ILE A 33 10.94 13.10 6.40
N ALA A 34 11.22 14.11 7.22
CA ALA A 34 10.23 15.06 7.68
C ALA A 34 9.58 15.83 6.51
N GLY A 35 10.37 16.27 5.53
CA GLY A 35 9.88 16.93 4.32
C GLY A 35 8.96 16.04 3.47
N LEU A 36 9.34 14.77 3.28
CA LEU A 36 8.53 13.80 2.56
C LEU A 36 7.19 13.53 3.27
N LEU A 37 7.23 13.30 4.58
CA LEU A 37 6.02 13.02 5.38
C LEU A 37 5.04 14.19 5.35
N HIS A 38 5.53 15.43 5.48
CA HIS A 38 4.69 16.63 5.39
C HIS A 38 4.06 16.83 4.01
N LEU A 39 4.83 16.55 2.94
CA LEU A 39 4.32 16.62 1.58
C LEU A 39 3.20 15.58 1.36
N LEU A 40 3.40 14.37 1.86
CA LEU A 40 2.42 13.29 1.76
C LEU A 40 1.14 13.60 2.52
N GLU A 41 1.24 14.16 3.72
CA GLU A 41 0.08 14.61 4.50
C GLU A 41 -0.77 15.60 3.71
N LYS A 42 -0.15 16.61 3.09
CA LYS A 42 -0.84 17.60 2.26
C LYS A 42 -1.49 17.00 1.01
N ILE A 43 -0.79 16.07 0.36
CA ILE A 43 -1.31 15.40 -0.84
C ILE A 43 -2.50 14.52 -0.46
N LEU A 44 -2.41 13.75 0.63
CA LEU A 44 -3.49 12.88 1.09
C LEU A 44 -4.75 13.68 1.41
N ASP A 45 -4.65 14.77 2.18
CA ASP A 45 -5.84 15.58 2.52
C ASP A 45 -6.53 16.15 1.27
N LYS A 46 -5.76 16.59 0.27
CA LYS A 46 -6.31 17.11 -0.99
C LYS A 46 -6.93 16.02 -1.86
N GLU A 47 -6.19 14.94 -2.12
CA GLU A 47 -6.61 13.89 -3.06
C GLU A 47 -7.74 13.02 -2.48
N THR A 48 -7.85 12.89 -1.14
CA THR A 48 -8.88 12.07 -0.48
C THR A 48 -10.29 12.49 -0.88
N ILE A 49 -10.60 13.78 -0.87
CA ILE A 49 -11.93 14.29 -1.21
C ILE A 49 -12.27 13.95 -2.65
N GLU A 50 -11.31 14.10 -3.55
CA GLU A 50 -11.52 13.83 -4.97
C GLU A 50 -11.70 12.34 -5.25
N LEU A 51 -10.87 11.49 -4.64
CA LEU A 51 -10.98 10.04 -4.71
C LEU A 51 -12.32 9.56 -4.13
N HIS A 52 -12.76 10.17 -3.02
CA HIS A 52 -14.07 9.90 -2.44
C HIS A 52 -15.21 10.21 -3.42
N ASN A 53 -15.18 11.38 -4.06
CA ASN A 53 -16.18 11.76 -5.08
C ASN A 53 -16.19 10.82 -6.30
N LYS A 54 -15.05 10.19 -6.61
CA LYS A 54 -14.92 9.16 -7.65
C LYS A 54 -15.31 7.75 -7.16
N GLY A 55 -15.78 7.62 -5.92
CA GLY A 55 -16.18 6.34 -5.33
C GLY A 55 -15.00 5.39 -5.07
N VAL A 56 -13.78 5.92 -4.93
CA VAL A 56 -12.58 5.12 -4.61
C VAL A 56 -12.54 4.85 -3.11
N ARG A 57 -12.29 3.59 -2.73
CA ARG A 57 -12.04 3.18 -1.35
C ARG A 57 -10.56 3.19 -1.06
N LEU A 58 -10.12 3.91 -0.03
CA LEU A 58 -8.72 3.92 0.36
C LEU A 58 -8.40 2.82 1.36
N ARG A 59 -7.19 2.27 1.26
CA ARG A 59 -6.59 1.36 2.25
C ARG A 59 -5.15 1.77 2.52
N HIS A 60 -4.70 1.59 3.75
CA HIS A 60 -3.30 1.73 4.14
C HIS A 60 -2.70 0.34 4.36
N LEU A 61 -1.51 0.10 3.83
CA LEU A 61 -0.71 -1.10 4.08
C LEU A 61 0.59 -0.69 4.75
N GLY A 62 0.94 -1.30 5.88
CA GLY A 62 2.14 -0.98 6.66
C GLY A 62 1.84 -0.60 8.10
N ARG A 63 2.88 -0.22 8.84
CA ARG A 63 2.77 0.10 10.27
C ARG A 63 2.37 1.55 10.50
N LEU A 64 1.06 1.77 10.61
CA LEU A 64 0.47 3.09 10.84
C LEU A 64 0.93 3.73 12.15
N ASN A 65 1.03 2.94 13.22
CA ASN A 65 1.33 3.43 14.57
C ASN A 65 2.76 3.96 14.74
N GLU A 66 3.65 3.69 13.79
CA GLU A 66 5.04 4.19 13.78
C GLU A 66 5.18 5.53 13.03
N LEU A 67 4.11 6.02 12.39
CA LEU A 67 4.12 7.31 11.68
C LEU A 67 3.98 8.50 12.63
N PRO A 68 4.33 9.72 12.22
CA PRO A 68 4.02 10.91 13.03
C PRO A 68 2.52 11.06 13.30
N PRO A 69 2.11 11.51 14.49
CA PRO A 69 0.69 11.58 14.88
C PRO A 69 -0.22 12.35 13.89
N GLY A 70 0.27 13.46 13.32
CA GLY A 70 -0.50 14.23 12.32
C GLY A 70 -0.82 13.40 11.08
N LEU A 71 0.17 12.69 10.54
CA LEU A 71 -0.02 11.80 9.39
C LEU A 71 -0.93 10.62 9.73
N GLN A 72 -0.82 10.03 10.93
CA GLN A 72 -1.74 8.98 11.38
C GLN A 72 -3.20 9.47 11.37
N GLN A 73 -3.46 10.65 11.91
CA GLN A 73 -4.80 11.25 11.92
C GLN A 73 -5.31 11.50 10.50
N THR A 74 -4.47 12.04 9.62
CA THR A 74 -4.79 12.28 8.21
C THR A 74 -5.14 11.00 7.47
N ILE A 75 -4.33 9.95 7.61
CA ILE A 75 -4.61 8.64 7.01
C ILE A 75 -5.93 8.08 7.55
N ASN A 76 -6.13 8.06 8.87
CA ASN A 76 -7.35 7.52 9.47
C ASN A 76 -8.61 8.26 9.00
N ARG A 77 -8.57 9.59 8.89
CA ARG A 77 -9.68 10.39 8.33
C ARG A 77 -10.00 9.96 6.90
N ALA A 78 -8.98 9.74 6.07
CA ALA A 78 -9.14 9.34 4.68
C ALA A 78 -9.72 7.92 4.53
N LEU A 79 -9.25 6.98 5.36
CA LEU A 79 -9.77 5.61 5.40
C LEU A 79 -11.23 5.59 5.83
N GLU A 80 -11.58 6.33 6.89
CA GLU A 80 -12.94 6.40 7.41
C GLU A 80 -13.92 7.04 6.41
N LEU A 81 -13.52 8.15 5.77
CA LEU A 81 -14.32 8.84 4.76
C LEU A 81 -14.66 7.93 3.57
N THR A 82 -13.73 7.07 3.16
CA THR A 82 -13.85 6.26 1.94
C THR A 82 -14.24 4.80 2.19
N LYS A 83 -14.45 4.38 3.44
CA LYS A 83 -14.65 2.96 3.79
C LYS A 83 -15.82 2.28 3.09
N ASN A 84 -16.89 3.03 2.82
CA ASN A 84 -18.13 2.52 2.21
C ASN A 84 -18.15 2.66 0.69
N ASN A 85 -17.08 3.19 0.09
CA ASN A 85 -16.99 3.35 -1.34
C ASN A 85 -16.87 1.98 -2.03
N THR A 86 -17.57 1.81 -3.16
CA THR A 86 -17.71 0.53 -3.87
C THR A 86 -17.02 0.50 -5.23
N GLY A 87 -16.35 1.59 -5.61
CA GLY A 87 -15.53 1.67 -6.82
C GLY A 87 -14.19 0.96 -6.67
N MET A 88 -13.14 1.54 -7.23
CA MET A 88 -11.79 0.99 -7.11
C MET A 88 -11.31 1.04 -5.65
N THR A 89 -10.62 0.00 -5.20
CA THR A 89 -9.84 0.04 -3.96
C THR A 89 -8.41 0.47 -4.27
N LEU A 90 -7.99 1.61 -3.72
CA LEU A 90 -6.63 2.13 -3.82
C LEU A 90 -5.91 1.94 -2.48
N SER A 91 -4.96 1.02 -2.47
CA SER A 91 -4.08 0.77 -1.34
C SER A 91 -2.80 1.59 -1.46
N PHE A 92 -2.43 2.29 -0.40
CA PHE A 92 -1.13 2.93 -0.27
C PHE A 92 -0.26 2.13 0.68
N ALA A 93 0.82 1.55 0.16
CA ALA A 93 1.84 0.91 0.96
C ALA A 93 2.81 1.97 1.48
N PHE A 94 2.69 2.26 2.78
CA PHE A 94 3.39 3.34 3.45
C PHE A 94 3.95 2.86 4.79
N ASN A 95 5.23 3.15 5.05
CA ASN A 95 5.97 2.45 6.10
C ASN A 95 5.77 0.92 6.01
N TYR A 96 5.85 0.43 4.77
CA TYR A 96 5.57 -0.95 4.40
C TYR A 96 6.84 -1.69 4.03
N GLY A 97 6.88 -2.97 4.36
CA GLY A 97 7.83 -3.94 3.81
C GLY A 97 7.27 -5.35 3.97
N GLY A 98 7.35 -6.18 2.92
CA GLY A 98 6.76 -7.52 2.90
C GLY A 98 7.33 -8.44 3.98
N ARG A 99 8.63 -8.34 4.27
CA ARG A 99 9.25 -9.07 5.40
C ARG A 99 8.63 -8.67 6.73
N THR A 100 8.39 -7.38 6.92
CA THR A 100 7.78 -6.83 8.13
C THR A 100 6.33 -7.29 8.25
N GLU A 101 5.57 -7.24 7.16
CA GLU A 101 4.19 -7.75 7.09
C GLU A 101 4.10 -9.22 7.50
N ILE A 102 4.97 -10.08 6.95
CA ILE A 102 5.02 -11.51 7.30
C ILE A 102 5.31 -11.70 8.80
N LEU A 103 6.28 -10.97 9.35
CA LEU A 103 6.62 -11.08 10.77
C LEU A 103 5.47 -10.60 11.67
N ASP A 104 4.75 -9.56 11.27
CA ASP A 104 3.62 -9.05 12.02
C ASP A 104 2.44 -10.04 11.97
N ALA A 105 2.15 -10.63 10.80
CA ALA A 105 1.16 -11.69 10.67
C ALA A 105 1.47 -12.89 11.58
N VAL A 106 2.73 -13.37 11.58
CA VAL A 106 3.17 -14.47 12.47
C VAL A 106 2.99 -14.10 13.95
N ARG A 107 3.34 -12.88 14.35
CA ARG A 107 3.15 -12.42 15.74
C ARG A 107 1.69 -12.39 16.14
N HIS A 108 0.79 -11.95 15.26
CA HIS A 108 -0.65 -11.94 15.52
C HIS A 108 -1.21 -13.35 15.67
N ILE A 109 -0.84 -14.28 14.77
CA ILE A 109 -1.22 -15.70 14.84
C ILE A 109 -0.79 -16.32 16.19
N ILE A 110 0.44 -16.07 16.63
CA ILE A 110 0.94 -16.57 17.91
C ILE A 110 0.19 -15.94 19.09
N ALA A 111 -0.03 -14.62 19.07
CA ALA A 111 -0.70 -13.90 20.15
C ALA A 111 -2.16 -14.36 20.34
N GLU A 112 -2.84 -14.75 19.26
CA GLU A 112 -4.19 -15.30 19.29
C GLU A 112 -4.25 -16.79 19.66
N GLY A 113 -3.09 -17.44 19.82
CA GLY A 113 -3.00 -18.83 20.25
C GLY A 113 -3.43 -19.84 19.18
N ILE A 114 -3.32 -19.48 17.89
CA ILE A 114 -3.69 -20.36 16.80
C ILE A 114 -2.74 -21.58 16.77
N PRO A 115 -3.27 -22.82 16.80
CA PRO A 115 -2.44 -24.01 16.78
C PRO A 115 -1.74 -24.14 15.41
N PRO A 116 -0.46 -24.57 15.35
CA PRO A 116 0.30 -24.63 14.10
C PRO A 116 -0.36 -25.46 12.99
N GLN A 117 -1.12 -26.49 13.35
CA GLN A 117 -1.81 -27.38 12.41
C GLN A 117 -3.00 -26.72 11.71
N SER A 118 -3.50 -25.60 12.26
CA SER A 118 -4.59 -24.81 11.67
C SER A 118 -4.08 -23.67 10.79
N ILE A 119 -2.76 -23.50 10.65
CA ILE A 119 -2.17 -22.48 9.80
C ILE A 119 -2.06 -23.02 8.37
N ASP A 120 -2.93 -22.53 7.50
CA ASP A 120 -2.84 -22.69 6.05
C ASP A 120 -2.71 -21.32 5.36
N GLU A 121 -2.62 -21.31 4.02
CA GLU A 121 -2.50 -20.06 3.25
C GLU A 121 -3.71 -19.14 3.42
N ALA A 122 -4.92 -19.71 3.56
CA ALA A 122 -6.15 -18.92 3.71
C ALA A 122 -6.18 -18.19 5.06
N LEU A 123 -5.83 -18.90 6.14
CA LEU A 123 -5.68 -18.31 7.47
C LEU A 123 -4.57 -17.26 7.44
N PHE A 124 -3.39 -17.59 6.91
CA PHE A 124 -2.26 -16.66 6.84
C PHE A 124 -2.62 -15.38 6.07
N ASN A 125 -3.32 -15.50 4.94
CA ASN A 125 -3.81 -14.36 4.14
C ASN A 125 -4.72 -13.42 4.94
N SER A 126 -5.47 -13.92 5.92
CA SER A 126 -6.32 -13.08 6.78
C SER A 126 -5.54 -12.23 7.78
N TYR A 127 -4.27 -12.55 8.05
CA TYR A 127 -3.39 -11.79 8.94
C TYR A 127 -2.47 -10.80 8.21
N LEU A 128 -2.44 -10.81 6.87
CA LEU A 128 -1.67 -9.85 6.07
C LEU A 128 -2.39 -8.49 6.02
N TYR A 129 -1.65 -7.39 5.76
CA TYR A 129 -2.27 -6.06 5.65
C TYR A 129 -3.27 -5.99 4.48
N THR A 130 -3.08 -6.86 3.49
CA THR A 130 -3.93 -7.03 2.32
C THR A 130 -5.13 -7.94 2.55
N ALA A 131 -5.44 -8.36 3.78
CA ALA A 131 -6.60 -9.20 4.08
C ALA A 131 -7.90 -8.69 3.40
N GLY A 132 -8.57 -9.59 2.70
CA GLY A 132 -9.77 -9.30 1.91
C GLY A 132 -9.53 -8.64 0.54
N LEU A 133 -8.28 -8.55 0.09
CA LEU A 133 -7.91 -8.18 -1.29
C LEU A 133 -7.56 -9.45 -2.09
N PRO A 134 -7.70 -9.44 -3.43
CA PRO A 134 -7.22 -10.54 -4.26
C PRO A 134 -5.70 -10.56 -4.33
N GLU A 135 -5.17 -11.67 -4.87
CA GLU A 135 -3.77 -11.79 -5.28
C GLU A 135 -3.40 -10.74 -6.34
N VAL A 136 -2.10 -10.46 -6.48
CA VAL A 136 -1.61 -9.47 -7.45
C VAL A 136 -1.43 -10.15 -8.82
N ASP A 137 -2.12 -9.64 -9.84
CA ASP A 137 -1.95 -10.12 -11.21
C ASP A 137 -0.69 -9.55 -11.88
N LEU A 138 -0.39 -8.26 -11.64
CA LEU A 138 0.66 -7.53 -12.33
C LEU A 138 1.42 -6.58 -11.39
N VAL A 139 2.74 -6.71 -11.36
CA VAL A 139 3.64 -5.77 -10.69
C VAL A 139 4.33 -4.89 -11.74
N ILE A 140 4.08 -3.59 -11.66
CA ILE A 140 4.74 -2.58 -12.50
C ILE A 140 5.86 -1.91 -11.72
N ARG A 141 7.06 -1.85 -12.30
CA ARG A 141 8.19 -1.12 -11.74
C ARG A 141 8.85 -0.20 -12.77
N THR A 142 8.90 1.08 -12.43
CA THR A 142 9.50 2.15 -13.22
C THR A 142 10.99 2.33 -12.92
N ALA A 143 11.65 3.22 -13.67
CA ALA A 143 13.04 3.63 -13.53
C ALA A 143 14.11 2.57 -13.85
N GLY A 144 13.75 1.49 -14.54
CA GLY A 144 14.69 0.49 -15.06
C GLY A 144 15.24 -0.49 -14.03
N GLU A 145 14.75 -0.44 -12.80
CA GLU A 145 15.22 -1.26 -11.69
C GLU A 145 14.58 -2.67 -11.70
N LEU A 146 15.39 -3.72 -11.88
CA LEU A 146 14.93 -5.11 -11.95
C LEU A 146 14.95 -5.80 -10.58
N ARG A 147 14.03 -5.42 -9.69
CA ARG A 147 13.90 -6.02 -8.35
C ARG A 147 12.51 -5.76 -7.75
N LEU A 148 12.13 -6.51 -6.72
CA LEU A 148 10.90 -6.26 -5.96
C LEU A 148 11.06 -5.18 -4.89
N SER A 149 12.25 -5.07 -4.28
CA SER A 149 12.49 -4.17 -3.14
C SER A 149 11.51 -4.38 -1.98
N ASN A 150 11.30 -5.64 -1.57
CA ASN A 150 10.48 -5.97 -0.40
C ASN A 150 8.99 -5.56 -0.55
N PHE A 151 8.51 -5.38 -1.78
CA PHE A 151 7.12 -5.02 -2.06
C PHE A 151 6.27 -6.27 -2.31
N LEU A 152 5.13 -6.38 -1.62
CA LEU A 152 4.11 -7.43 -1.79
C LEU A 152 4.67 -8.84 -2.01
N MET A 153 5.65 -9.25 -1.21
CA MET A 153 6.41 -10.49 -1.49
C MET A 153 5.55 -11.75 -1.47
N TRP A 154 4.52 -11.77 -0.62
CA TRP A 154 3.57 -12.88 -0.55
C TRP A 154 2.54 -12.79 -1.67
N GLN A 155 1.91 -11.61 -1.81
CA GLN A 155 0.78 -11.39 -2.72
C GLN A 155 1.20 -11.37 -4.19
N ALA A 156 2.49 -11.20 -4.48
CA ALA A 156 3.04 -11.17 -5.83
C ALA A 156 3.69 -12.50 -6.26
N ALA A 157 3.46 -13.59 -5.53
CA ALA A 157 4.10 -14.88 -5.78
C ALA A 157 3.86 -15.41 -7.21
N TYR A 158 2.68 -15.12 -7.79
CA TYR A 158 2.27 -15.56 -9.12
C TYR A 158 2.04 -14.40 -10.11
N SER A 159 2.46 -13.19 -9.77
CA SER A 159 2.25 -12.04 -10.64
C SER A 159 3.08 -12.08 -11.91
N GLU A 160 2.57 -11.46 -12.96
CA GLU A 160 3.39 -10.95 -14.04
C GLU A 160 4.20 -9.73 -13.59
N TYR A 161 5.36 -9.53 -14.22
CA TYR A 161 6.27 -8.44 -13.89
C TYR A 161 6.54 -7.59 -15.12
N TYR A 162 6.18 -6.31 -15.04
CA TYR A 162 6.47 -5.32 -16.07
C TYR A 162 7.47 -4.29 -15.57
N PHE A 163 8.66 -4.30 -16.15
CA PHE A 163 9.72 -3.35 -15.86
C PHE A 163 9.89 -2.35 -17.00
N THR A 164 9.92 -1.06 -16.68
CA THR A 164 10.13 0.00 -17.66
C THR A 164 11.22 0.97 -17.23
N LYS A 165 11.95 1.50 -18.21
CA LYS A 165 12.96 2.55 -18.00
C LYS A 165 12.35 3.93 -17.75
N ALA A 166 11.07 4.12 -18.07
CA ALA A 166 10.36 5.38 -17.82
C ALA A 166 10.45 5.74 -16.33
N LEU A 167 10.76 6.99 -16.02
CA LEU A 167 10.73 7.49 -14.64
C LEU A 167 9.28 7.69 -14.21
N TRP A 168 8.99 7.58 -12.91
CA TRP A 168 7.62 7.76 -12.39
C TRP A 168 6.96 9.10 -12.80
N PRO A 169 7.67 10.25 -12.82
CA PRO A 169 7.08 11.50 -13.31
C PRO A 169 6.68 11.47 -14.80
N ASP A 170 7.33 10.63 -15.60
CA ASP A 170 7.14 10.55 -17.06
C ASP A 170 6.18 9.41 -17.47
N PHE A 171 5.77 8.56 -16.52
CA PHE A 171 4.89 7.42 -16.76
C PHE A 171 3.43 7.88 -16.98
N ASN A 172 2.86 7.51 -18.12
CA ASN A 172 1.52 7.91 -18.57
C ASN A 172 0.73 6.74 -19.17
#